data_AF-A0A497NVT3-F1
#
_entry.id   AF-A0A497NVT3-F1
#
_cell.length_a   1.000
_cell.length_b   1.000
_cell.length_c   1.000
_cell.angle_alpha   90.00
_cell.angle_beta   90.00
_cell.angle_gamma   90.00
#
_symmetry.space_group_name_H-M   'P 1'
#
loop_
_entity.id
_entity.type
_entity.pdbx_description
1 polymer ?
#
loop_
_entity_poly.entity_id
_entity_poly.type
_entity_poly.pdbx_seq_one_letter_code
_entity_poly.pdbx_strand_id
1 'polypeptide(L)'
;MNDSVSMIDKREFGFALFEGWMLRHKQFANQEELTSFLQNSTPKDAYFSCAYYENPEAEMDKKNWLGADLIFDIDADHIPTTCLKFHDQWICSNCGFEGKGIPLDKCPICGSEKFETHTWPCEICLLSAKEETIKLLDMLLQDFGFSEKEIRIYFSGHRGYHVHVENE
;
A
#
# COMPACT_ATOMS: atom_id res chain seq x y z
N MET A 1 3.52 19.91 13.06
CA MET A 1 3.61 18.92 11.97
C MET A 1 2.68 19.42 10.88
N ASN A 2 3.24 20.22 9.96
CA ASN A 2 2.56 20.58 8.72
C ASN A 2 3.16 19.64 7.69
N ASP A 3 2.77 18.38 7.74
CA ASP A 3 3.31 17.38 6.82
C ASP A 3 2.51 17.49 5.51
N SER A 4 2.84 18.51 4.72
CA SER A 4 2.31 18.68 3.38
C SER A 4 2.94 17.66 2.43
N VAL A 5 2.18 17.20 1.44
CA VAL A 5 2.71 16.37 0.35
C VAL A 5 3.81 17.14 -0.38
N SER A 6 5.02 16.56 -0.45
CA SER A 6 6.16 17.14 -1.18
C SER A 6 5.83 17.23 -2.67
N MET A 7 6.17 18.35 -3.32
CA MET A 7 5.92 18.60 -4.75
C MET A 7 4.48 18.26 -5.18
N ILE A 8 3.48 18.66 -4.39
CA ILE A 8 2.06 18.32 -4.59
C ILE A 8 1.56 18.59 -6.01
N ASP A 9 1.99 19.69 -6.62
CA ASP A 9 1.64 20.10 -7.98
C ASP A 9 2.27 19.23 -9.06
N LYS A 10 3.27 18.41 -8.74
CA LYS A 10 3.95 17.50 -9.68
C LYS A 10 3.43 16.07 -9.59
N ARG A 11 2.49 15.77 -8.69
CA ARG A 11 2.02 14.40 -8.44
C ARG A 11 0.65 14.14 -9.06
N GLU A 12 0.46 12.91 -9.53
CA GLU A 12 -0.86 12.40 -9.89
C GLU A 12 -1.54 11.91 -8.61
N PHE A 13 -2.80 12.29 -8.41
CA PHE A 13 -3.66 11.76 -7.37
C PHE A 13 -4.66 10.75 -7.93
N GLY A 14 -4.89 9.70 -7.16
CA GLY A 14 -5.86 8.66 -7.42
C GLY A 14 -6.78 8.45 -6.23
N PHE A 15 -8.06 8.23 -6.47
CA PHE A 15 -9.07 8.06 -5.42
C PHE A 15 -9.96 6.87 -5.74
N ALA A 16 -10.06 5.92 -4.82
CA ALA A 16 -11.05 4.85 -4.92
C ALA A 16 -12.37 5.35 -4.32
N LEU A 17 -13.46 5.21 -5.06
CA LEU A 17 -14.80 5.59 -4.61
C LEU A 17 -15.55 4.38 -4.05
N PHE A 18 -16.55 4.61 -3.20
CA PHE A 18 -17.35 3.55 -2.59
C PHE A 18 -18.15 2.75 -3.62
N GLU A 19 -18.44 3.35 -4.77
CA GLU A 19 -19.15 2.74 -5.88
C GLU A 19 -18.25 1.80 -6.72
N GLY A 20 -16.96 1.67 -6.38
CA GLY A 20 -16.04 0.67 -6.95
C GLY A 20 -15.19 1.13 -8.13
N TRP A 21 -15.31 2.39 -8.55
CA TRP A 21 -14.49 2.99 -9.61
C TRP A 21 -13.31 3.76 -9.02
N MET A 22 -12.21 3.85 -9.78
CA MET A 22 -11.04 4.64 -9.44
C MET A 22 -11.01 5.92 -10.26
N LEU A 23 -11.03 7.07 -9.60
CA LEU A 23 -10.74 8.36 -10.22
C LEU A 23 -9.22 8.54 -10.26
N ARG A 24 -8.67 8.83 -11.44
CA ARG A 24 -7.23 9.02 -11.67
C ARG A 24 -6.97 10.31 -12.44
N HIS A 25 -5.71 10.62 -12.71
CA HIS A 25 -5.30 11.78 -13.50
C HIS A 25 -5.78 13.11 -12.88
N LYS A 26 -5.74 13.20 -11.55
CA LYS A 26 -6.03 14.44 -10.81
C LYS A 26 -4.73 15.08 -10.35
N GLN A 27 -4.70 16.41 -10.36
CA GLN A 27 -3.64 17.23 -9.78
C GLN A 27 -4.25 18.25 -8.82
N PHE A 28 -3.46 18.69 -7.84
CA PHE A 28 -3.80 19.80 -6.96
C PHE A 28 -2.62 20.76 -6.90
N ALA A 29 -2.87 22.07 -6.95
CA ALA A 29 -1.79 23.05 -6.87
C ALA A 29 -1.21 23.16 -5.45
N ASN A 30 -2.02 22.85 -4.44
CA ASN A 30 -1.66 23.00 -3.04
C ASN A 30 -2.54 22.14 -2.12
N GLN A 31 -2.18 22.11 -0.84
CA GLN A 31 -2.85 21.32 0.20
C GLN A 31 -4.31 21.77 0.44
N GLU A 32 -4.63 23.05 0.26
CA GLU A 32 -5.99 23.58 0.50
C GLU A 32 -6.98 23.06 -0.55
N GLU A 33 -6.55 22.99 -1.81
CA GLU A 33 -7.35 22.41 -2.89
C GLU A 33 -7.59 20.92 -2.68
N LEU A 34 -6.55 20.16 -2.33
CA LEU A 34 -6.68 18.73 -2.00
C LEU A 34 -7.65 18.53 -0.82
N THR A 35 -7.50 19.32 0.25
CA THR A 35 -8.37 19.24 1.43
C THR A 35 -9.83 19.52 1.06
N SER A 36 -10.06 20.57 0.28
CA SER A 36 -11.40 20.94 -0.21
C SER A 36 -12.00 19.83 -1.09
N PHE A 37 -11.20 19.20 -1.93
CA PHE A 37 -11.65 18.06 -2.75
C PHE A 37 -12.06 16.87 -1.88
N LEU A 38 -11.24 16.49 -0.90
CA LEU A 38 -11.52 15.35 -0.01
C LEU A 38 -12.80 15.57 0.80
N GLN A 39 -13.03 16.77 1.32
CA GLN A 39 -14.25 17.12 2.06
C GLN A 39 -15.52 17.00 1.21
N ASN A 40 -15.44 17.30 -0.09
CA ASN A 40 -16.60 17.29 -0.99
C ASN A 40 -16.84 15.93 -1.66
N SER A 41 -15.78 15.13 -1.87
CA SER A 41 -15.87 13.85 -2.58
C SER A 41 -15.97 12.63 -1.66
N THR A 42 -15.43 12.70 -0.44
CA THR A 42 -15.38 11.60 0.54
C THR A 42 -15.01 10.25 -0.10
N PRO A 43 -13.78 10.11 -0.65
CA PRO A 43 -13.35 8.86 -1.25
C PRO A 43 -13.18 7.78 -0.17
N LYS A 44 -13.26 6.51 -0.61
CA LYS A 44 -12.97 5.36 0.26
C LYS A 44 -11.48 5.28 0.59
N ASP A 45 -10.65 5.43 -0.44
CA ASP A 45 -9.19 5.39 -0.34
C ASP A 45 -8.57 6.51 -1.19
N ALA A 46 -7.46 7.08 -0.74
CA ALA A 46 -6.76 8.17 -1.43
C ALA A 46 -5.28 7.83 -1.60
N TYR A 47 -4.74 8.14 -2.78
CA TYR A 47 -3.38 7.84 -3.19
C TYR A 47 -2.78 9.01 -3.94
N PHE A 48 -1.45 9.10 -3.94
CA PHE A 48 -0.70 9.93 -4.87
C PHE A 48 0.47 9.13 -5.44
N SER A 49 0.95 9.52 -6.62
CA SER A 49 2.06 8.85 -7.28
C SER A 49 3.37 9.07 -6.55
N CYS A 50 4.19 8.02 -6.42
CA CYS A 50 5.61 8.16 -6.05
C CYS A 50 6.40 8.93 -7.11
N ALA A 51 5.92 8.95 -8.36
CA ALA A 51 6.52 9.69 -9.46
C ALA A 51 6.08 11.15 -9.51
N TYR A 52 6.98 11.97 -10.07
CA TYR A 52 6.77 13.37 -10.40
C TYR A 52 6.62 13.53 -11.92
N TYR A 53 5.71 14.41 -12.34
CA TYR A 53 5.37 14.64 -13.73
C TYR A 53 5.33 16.14 -14.02
N GLU A 54 5.59 16.51 -15.27
CA GLU A 54 5.34 17.87 -15.74
C GLU A 54 3.84 18.14 -15.91
N ASN A 55 3.09 17.13 -16.41
CA ASN A 55 1.66 17.21 -16.65
C ASN A 55 0.92 16.04 -15.96
N PRO A 56 0.68 16.08 -14.63
CA PRO A 56 0.13 14.93 -13.89
C PRO A 56 -1.25 14.45 -14.33
N GLU A 57 -2.10 15.36 -14.85
CA GLU A 57 -3.44 15.06 -15.35
C GLU A 57 -3.45 14.47 -16.78
N ALA A 58 -2.32 14.47 -17.49
CA ALA A 58 -2.27 13.96 -18.86
C ALA A 58 -2.34 12.42 -18.91
N GLU A 59 -2.56 11.88 -20.11
CA GLU A 59 -2.33 10.47 -20.41
C GLU A 59 -0.85 10.09 -20.24
N MET A 60 -0.55 8.83 -19.92
CA MET A 60 0.81 8.39 -19.50
C MET A 60 1.93 8.87 -20.42
N ASP A 61 1.78 8.70 -21.74
CA ASP A 61 2.79 9.09 -22.74
C ASP A 61 3.03 10.60 -22.82
N LYS A 62 2.14 11.40 -22.24
CA LYS A 62 2.16 12.86 -22.25
C LYS A 62 2.42 13.47 -20.88
N LYS A 63 2.56 12.65 -19.83
CA LYS A 63 2.82 13.16 -18.47
C LYS A 63 4.20 13.81 -18.32
N ASN A 64 5.17 13.38 -19.13
CA ASN A 64 6.58 13.74 -19.03
C ASN A 64 7.13 13.46 -17.61
N TRP A 65 7.61 12.24 -17.40
CA TRP A 65 8.18 11.81 -16.12
C TRP A 65 9.45 12.59 -15.77
N LEU A 66 9.52 13.08 -14.54
CA LEU A 66 10.63 13.90 -14.04
C LEU A 66 11.53 13.14 -13.04
N GLY A 67 10.97 12.15 -12.34
CA GLY A 67 11.63 11.45 -11.25
C GLY A 67 10.63 10.64 -10.45
N ALA A 68 11.10 9.92 -9.44
CA ALA A 68 10.25 9.25 -8.47
C ALA A 68 10.96 9.08 -7.13
N ASP A 69 10.18 9.02 -6.07
CA ASP A 69 10.64 8.62 -4.75
C ASP A 69 11.00 7.14 -4.74
N LEU A 70 11.92 6.78 -3.84
CA LEU A 70 12.22 5.38 -3.57
C LEU A 70 11.27 4.90 -2.46
N ILE A 71 10.34 4.02 -2.82
CA ILE A 71 9.31 3.50 -1.92
C ILE A 71 9.51 2.00 -1.71
N PHE A 72 9.38 1.55 -0.47
CA PHE A 72 9.31 0.14 -0.09
C PHE A 72 7.98 -0.13 0.60
N ASP A 73 7.35 -1.25 0.26
CA ASP A 73 6.13 -1.75 0.91
C ASP A 73 6.44 -3.10 1.57
N ILE A 74 6.23 -3.15 2.88
CA ILE A 74 6.46 -4.33 3.71
C ILE A 74 5.10 -4.89 4.13
N ASP A 75 4.64 -5.89 3.39
CA ASP A 75 3.38 -6.57 3.64
C ASP A 75 3.58 -7.85 4.45
N ALA A 76 2.93 -7.94 5.63
CA ALA A 76 2.99 -9.11 6.49
C ALA A 76 2.51 -10.41 5.82
N ASP A 77 1.75 -10.37 4.73
CA ASP A 77 1.33 -11.57 4.00
C ASP A 77 2.43 -12.28 3.24
N HIS A 78 3.46 -11.53 2.86
CA HIS A 78 4.61 -12.08 2.17
C HIS A 78 5.72 -12.52 3.12
N ILE A 79 5.52 -12.37 4.44
CA ILE A 79 6.49 -12.72 5.46
C ILE A 79 6.11 -14.07 6.07
N PRO A 80 7.01 -15.07 6.03
CA PRO A 80 6.82 -16.32 6.74
C PRO A 80 6.77 -16.09 8.25
N THR A 81 5.68 -16.49 8.89
CA THR A 81 5.48 -16.28 10.33
C THR A 81 5.14 -17.58 11.06
N THR A 82 5.46 -17.63 12.36
CA THR A 82 5.19 -18.79 13.22
C THR A 82 3.70 -19.01 13.49
N CYS A 83 2.84 -18.02 13.26
CA CYS A 83 1.39 -18.20 13.34
C CYS A 83 0.82 -19.00 12.16
N LEU A 84 1.62 -19.23 11.10
CA LEU A 84 1.25 -20.01 9.91
C LEU A 84 -0.10 -19.59 9.30
N LYS A 85 -0.43 -18.30 9.43
CA LYS A 85 -1.68 -17.71 8.96
C LYS A 85 -2.94 -18.41 9.49
N PHE A 86 -2.89 -19.12 10.62
CA PHE A 86 -4.04 -19.87 11.17
C PHE A 86 -5.26 -18.98 11.51
N HIS A 87 -5.06 -17.67 11.62
CA HIS A 87 -6.11 -16.68 11.77
C HIS A 87 -6.91 -16.44 10.48
N ASP A 88 -6.34 -16.76 9.32
CA ASP A 88 -7.02 -16.63 8.03
C ASP A 88 -8.03 -17.75 7.86
N GLN A 89 -9.12 -17.42 7.18
CA GLN A 89 -10.19 -18.35 6.86
C GLN A 89 -10.32 -18.47 5.36
N TRP A 90 -10.71 -19.64 4.89
CA TRP A 90 -11.01 -19.86 3.49
C TRP A 90 -12.29 -20.67 3.33
N ILE A 91 -13.00 -20.41 2.24
CA ILE A 91 -14.24 -21.09 1.88
C ILE A 91 -14.11 -21.54 0.43
N CYS A 92 -14.35 -22.81 0.14
CA CYS A 92 -14.40 -23.31 -1.22
C CYS A 92 -15.60 -22.70 -1.95
N SER A 93 -15.33 -21.94 -3.01
CA SER A 93 -16.36 -21.21 -3.76
C SER A 93 -17.36 -22.12 -4.48
N ASN A 94 -17.10 -23.43 -4.56
CA ASN A 94 -17.98 -24.39 -5.24
C ASN A 94 -18.89 -25.16 -4.27
N CYS A 95 -18.36 -25.68 -3.16
CA CYS A 95 -19.11 -26.54 -2.25
C CYS A 95 -19.29 -25.96 -0.84
N GLY A 96 -18.75 -24.78 -0.55
CA GLY A 96 -18.85 -24.12 0.74
C GLY A 96 -18.02 -24.76 1.86
N PHE A 97 -17.13 -25.72 1.55
CA PHE A 97 -16.25 -26.31 2.56
C PHE A 97 -15.27 -25.26 3.06
N GLU A 98 -15.19 -25.07 4.37
CA GLU A 98 -14.40 -24.03 5.00
C GLU A 98 -13.24 -24.58 5.84
N GLY A 99 -12.22 -23.76 6.02
CA GLY A 99 -11.06 -24.09 6.84
C GLY A 99 -10.29 -22.85 7.30
N LYS A 100 -9.21 -23.09 8.04
CA LYS A 100 -8.31 -22.06 8.55
C LYS A 100 -6.90 -22.25 8.01
N GLY A 101 -6.11 -21.19 8.04
CA GLY A 101 -4.73 -21.23 7.53
C GLY A 101 -4.65 -21.09 6.02
N ILE A 102 -3.55 -21.57 5.45
CA ILE A 102 -3.33 -21.57 4.01
C ILE A 102 -4.17 -22.68 3.37
N PRO A 103 -5.02 -22.40 2.36
CA PRO A 103 -5.79 -23.42 1.67
C PRO A 103 -4.86 -24.40 0.93
N LEU A 104 -5.29 -25.65 0.80
CA LEU A 104 -4.65 -26.61 -0.09
C LEU A 104 -4.85 -26.21 -1.55
N ASP A 105 -3.99 -26.70 -2.45
CA ASP A 105 -4.14 -26.46 -3.90
C ASP A 105 -5.51 -26.90 -4.44
N LYS A 106 -6.14 -27.91 -3.81
CA LYS A 106 -7.45 -28.44 -4.19
C LYS A 106 -8.34 -28.68 -2.99
N CYS A 107 -9.63 -28.38 -3.15
CA CYS A 107 -10.64 -28.65 -2.14
C CYS A 107 -10.74 -30.17 -1.92
N PRO A 108 -10.62 -30.66 -0.68
CA PRO A 108 -10.68 -32.10 -0.39
C PRO A 108 -12.07 -32.70 -0.59
N ILE A 109 -13.11 -31.87 -0.66
CA ILE A 109 -14.51 -32.31 -0.82
C ILE A 109 -14.92 -32.39 -2.30
N CYS A 110 -14.57 -31.39 -3.11
CA CYS A 110 -15.06 -31.29 -4.49
C CYS A 110 -13.96 -31.16 -5.56
N GLY A 111 -12.69 -31.08 -5.17
CA GLY A 111 -11.56 -30.94 -6.09
C GLY A 111 -11.39 -29.55 -6.74
N SER A 112 -12.24 -28.57 -6.39
CA SER A 112 -12.12 -27.18 -6.86
C SER A 112 -10.82 -26.53 -6.41
N GLU A 113 -10.22 -25.72 -7.28
CA GLU A 113 -9.04 -24.87 -6.99
C GLU A 113 -9.44 -23.44 -6.59
N LYS A 114 -10.75 -23.13 -6.62
CA LYS A 114 -11.28 -21.82 -6.28
C LYS A 114 -11.67 -21.74 -4.80
N PHE A 115 -11.03 -20.80 -4.10
CA PHE A 115 -11.29 -20.47 -2.71
C PHE A 115 -11.48 -18.96 -2.56
N GLU A 116 -12.45 -18.59 -1.73
CA GLU A 116 -12.56 -17.25 -1.18
C GLU A 116 -11.78 -17.23 0.14
N THR A 117 -10.91 -16.24 0.33
CA THR A 117 -10.05 -16.12 1.51
C THR A 117 -10.33 -14.85 2.27
N HIS A 118 -10.53 -14.96 3.57
CA HIS A 118 -10.64 -13.84 4.50
C HIS A 118 -9.40 -13.80 5.37
N THR A 119 -8.54 -12.84 5.11
CA THR A 119 -7.26 -12.70 5.82
C THR A 119 -7.38 -11.71 6.96
N TRP A 120 -6.73 -11.98 8.09
CA TRP A 120 -6.71 -11.08 9.23
C TRP A 120 -5.33 -11.04 9.90
N PRO A 121 -4.59 -9.92 9.92
CA PRO A 121 -3.29 -9.89 10.57
C PRO A 121 -3.40 -10.04 12.09
N CYS A 122 -2.65 -11.00 12.66
CA CYS A 122 -2.46 -11.09 14.11
C CYS A 122 -1.21 -10.31 14.57
N GLU A 123 -1.00 -10.23 15.88
CA GLU A 123 0.17 -9.55 16.47
C GLU A 123 1.50 -10.11 15.95
N ILE A 124 1.59 -11.43 15.75
CA ILE A 124 2.81 -12.07 15.20
C ILE A 124 3.09 -11.55 13.79
N CYS A 125 2.06 -11.45 12.93
CA CYS A 125 2.20 -10.90 11.58
C CYS A 125 2.69 -9.45 11.59
N LEU A 126 2.10 -8.61 12.45
CA LEU A 126 2.48 -7.20 12.55
C LEU A 126 3.89 -7.01 13.14
N LEU A 127 4.27 -7.82 14.12
CA LEU A 127 5.61 -7.82 14.70
C LEU A 127 6.66 -8.24 13.67
N SER A 128 6.40 -9.29 12.89
CA SER A 128 7.32 -9.72 11.83
C SER A 128 7.48 -8.64 10.74
N ALA A 129 6.40 -7.98 10.30
CA ALA A 129 6.50 -6.86 9.37
C ALA A 129 7.31 -5.69 9.92
N LYS A 130 7.14 -5.38 11.22
CA LYS A 130 7.94 -4.36 11.89
C LYS A 130 9.43 -4.74 11.94
N GLU A 131 9.75 -6.00 12.24
CA GLU A 131 11.14 -6.48 12.28
C GLU A 131 11.82 -6.38 10.90
N GLU A 132 11.14 -6.78 9.82
CA GLU A 132 11.67 -6.61 8.46
C GLU A 132 11.81 -5.13 8.07
N THR A 133 10.90 -4.28 8.53
CA THR A 133 11.01 -2.82 8.33
C THR A 133 12.26 -2.27 9.03
N ILE A 134 12.57 -2.70 10.25
CA ILE A 134 13.78 -2.25 10.97
C ILE A 134 15.05 -2.66 10.22
N LYS A 135 15.12 -3.90 9.72
CA LYS A 135 16.26 -4.35 8.92
C LYS A 135 16.45 -3.52 7.64
N LEU A 136 15.35 -3.19 6.98
CA LEU A 136 15.38 -2.30 5.80
C LEU A 136 15.96 -0.93 6.17
N LEU A 137 15.50 -0.34 7.28
CA LEU A 137 16.00 0.96 7.74
C LEU A 137 17.49 0.92 8.06
N ASP A 138 17.97 -0.14 8.71
CA ASP A 138 19.40 -0.32 8.99
C ASP A 138 20.21 -0.32 7.69
N MET A 139 19.77 -1.06 6.67
CA MET A 139 20.42 -1.09 5.36
C MET A 139 20.39 0.29 4.67
N LEU A 140 19.25 0.98 4.68
CA LEU A 140 19.11 2.31 4.06
C LEU A 140 20.01 3.36 4.72
N LEU A 141 20.14 3.33 6.05
CA LEU A 141 20.95 4.27 6.81
C LEU A 141 22.45 3.93 6.76
N GLN A 142 22.81 2.66 6.94
CA GLN A 142 24.21 2.24 7.12
C GLN A 142 24.91 1.94 5.80
N ASP A 143 24.22 1.29 4.85
CA ASP A 143 24.83 0.82 3.61
C ASP A 143 24.63 1.81 2.46
N PHE A 144 23.41 2.36 2.33
CA PHE A 144 23.09 3.35 1.30
C PHE A 144 23.38 4.79 1.72
N GLY A 145 23.56 5.04 3.02
CA GLY A 145 23.99 6.33 3.56
C GLY A 145 22.92 7.42 3.54
N PHE A 146 21.63 7.05 3.43
CA PHE A 146 20.53 8.01 3.60
C PHE A 146 20.51 8.55 5.02
N SER A 147 20.06 9.80 5.19
CA SER A 147 19.83 10.37 6.51
C SER A 147 18.42 10.05 7.02
N GLU A 148 18.25 10.02 8.34
CA GLU A 148 16.92 9.83 8.96
C GLU A 148 15.90 10.90 8.53
N LYS A 149 16.36 12.06 8.06
CA LYS A 149 15.48 13.15 7.59
C LYS A 149 14.89 12.89 6.21
N GLU A 150 15.57 12.10 5.39
CA GLU A 150 15.11 11.69 4.06
C GLU A 150 14.13 10.52 4.13
N ILE A 151 14.04 9.84 5.28
CA ILE A 151 13.24 8.64 5.44
C ILE A 151 11.96 8.96 6.21
N ARG A 152 10.80 8.61 5.62
CA ARG A 152 9.50 8.66 6.26
C ARG A 152 8.89 7.27 6.33
N ILE A 153 8.33 6.90 7.47
CA ILE A 153 7.75 5.58 7.71
C ILE A 153 6.28 5.74 8.04
N TYR A 154 5.45 4.98 7.36
CA TYR A 154 4.00 4.99 7.53
C TYR A 154 3.51 3.58 7.83
N PHE A 155 2.56 3.45 8.76
CA PHE A 155 1.76 2.24 8.83
C PHE A 155 0.81 2.21 7.62
N SER A 156 0.70 1.09 6.92
CA SER A 156 -0.12 0.98 5.70
C SER A 156 -1.63 1.14 5.95
N GLY A 157 -2.04 1.18 7.22
CA GLY A 157 -3.44 1.25 7.64
C GLY A 157 -4.08 -0.13 7.82
N HIS A 158 -3.36 -1.21 7.51
CA HIS A 158 -3.90 -2.56 7.66
C HIS A 158 -2.90 -3.57 8.23
N ARG A 159 -1.86 -3.91 7.47
CA ARG A 159 -1.06 -5.12 7.75
C ARG A 159 0.44 -4.98 7.51
N GLY A 160 0.94 -3.77 7.35
CA GLY A 160 2.30 -3.54 6.91
C GLY A 160 2.78 -2.11 7.12
N TYR A 161 3.93 -1.81 6.53
CA TYR A 161 4.56 -0.50 6.60
C TYR A 161 5.01 -0.05 5.22
N HIS A 162 4.91 1.24 4.95
CA HIS A 162 5.54 1.88 3.80
C HIS A 162 6.74 2.69 4.29
N VAL A 163 7.87 2.53 3.61
CA VAL A 163 9.07 3.35 3.83
C VAL A 163 9.31 4.17 2.58
N HIS A 164 9.30 5.49 2.75
CA HIS A 164 9.51 6.48 1.72
C HIS A 164 10.89 7.09 1.92
N VAL A 165 11.71 7.12 0.87
CA VAL A 165 12.95 7.88 0.83
C VAL A 165 12.77 9.04 -0.14
N GLU A 166 12.74 10.25 0.40
CA GLU A 166 12.49 11.51 -0.31
C GLU A 166 13.69 12.46 -0.05
N ASN A 167 14.21 13.09 -1.09
CA ASN A 167 15.25 14.10 -0.98
C ASN A 167 14.68 15.44 -1.46
N GLU A 168 14.55 16.39 -0.53
CA GLU A 168 14.04 17.75 -0.78
C GLU A 168 15.09 18.68 -1.39
#